data_AF-A0AAV6HDH2-F1
#
_entry.id   AF-A0AAV6HDH2-F1
#
_cell.length_a   1.000
_cell.length_b   1.000
_cell.length_c   1.000
_cell.angle_alpha   90.00
_cell.angle_beta   90.00
_cell.angle_gamma   90.00
#
_symmetry.space_group_name_H-M   'P 1'
#
loop_
_entity.id
_entity.type
_entity.pdbx_description
1 polymer ?
#
loop_
_entity_poly.entity_id
_entity_poly.type
_entity_poly.pdbx_seq_one_letter_code
_entity_poly.pdbx_strand_id
1 'polypeptide(L)'
;MHPHFSRCNSIRVESGCWVLYERPNYSGYQYVLTRGEYPEYQHWMGYNDSIRSCRTFNYTSGGPYRMRIYERPEFQGRMMEFTDDCESVQKSFQNRNIYSCNVLEGYWTMFEHPNYQGRQFFLRPGEYRKFSDWGATCANTGSFRKVTDF
;
A
#
# COMPACT_ATOMS: atom_id res chain seq x y z
N MET A 1 -12.79 -16.07 -16.50
CA MET A 1 -13.04 -14.61 -16.46
C MET A 1 -11.94 -13.94 -17.27
N HIS A 2 -12.25 -13.41 -18.45
CA HIS A 2 -11.28 -12.68 -19.27
C HIS A 2 -11.06 -11.28 -18.68
N PRO A 3 -9.82 -10.75 -18.66
CA PRO A 3 -9.61 -9.35 -18.30
C PRO A 3 -10.29 -8.48 -19.37
N HIS A 4 -11.26 -7.67 -18.96
CA HIS A 4 -12.11 -6.90 -19.87
C HIS A 4 -11.33 -5.87 -20.70
N PHE A 5 -10.14 -5.42 -20.26
CA PHE A 5 -9.23 -4.55 -21.01
C PHE A 5 -7.77 -4.82 -20.60
N SER A 6 -6.83 -4.76 -21.55
CA SER A 6 -5.38 -4.99 -21.33
C SER A 6 -4.59 -3.72 -21.02
N ARG A 7 -5.26 -2.56 -21.14
CA ARG A 7 -4.77 -1.21 -20.87
C ARG A 7 -5.88 -0.37 -20.28
N CYS A 8 -5.54 0.54 -19.39
CA CYS A 8 -6.44 1.44 -18.68
C CYS A 8 -5.69 2.75 -18.45
N ASN A 9 -6.13 3.82 -19.12
CA ASN A 9 -5.50 5.14 -19.02
C ASN A 9 -6.28 6.14 -18.17
N SER A 10 -7.54 5.84 -17.83
CA SER A 10 -8.32 6.67 -16.89
C SER A 10 -9.19 5.79 -16.00
N ILE A 11 -9.42 6.24 -14.78
CA ILE A 11 -10.21 5.54 -13.77
C ILE A 11 -11.05 6.55 -13.00
N ARG A 12 -12.29 6.18 -12.72
CA ARG A 12 -13.14 6.90 -11.77
C ARG A 12 -13.57 5.93 -10.68
N VAL A 13 -13.30 6.29 -9.44
CA VAL A 13 -13.71 5.53 -8.26
C VAL A 13 -14.84 6.29 -7.58
N GLU A 14 -16.05 5.76 -7.66
CA GLU A 14 -17.23 6.35 -7.00
C GLU A 14 -17.17 6.18 -5.48
N SER A 15 -16.69 5.03 -5.02
CA SER A 15 -16.60 4.67 -3.60
C SER A 15 -15.68 3.46 -3.39
N GLY A 16 -15.25 3.31 -2.14
CA GLY A 16 -14.43 2.24 -1.63
C GLY A 16 -12.94 2.42 -1.90
N CYS A 17 -12.16 1.51 -1.34
CA CYS A 17 -10.74 1.37 -1.65
C CYS A 17 -10.55 0.30 -2.71
N TRP A 18 -9.84 0.66 -3.79
CA TRP A 18 -9.49 -0.23 -4.89
C TRP A 18 -7.98 -0.42 -4.94
N VAL A 19 -7.54 -1.67 -4.99
CA VAL A 19 -6.14 -2.02 -5.24
C VAL A 19 -6.05 -2.61 -6.63
N LEU A 20 -5.37 -1.89 -7.52
CA LEU A 20 -5.13 -2.30 -8.90
C LEU A 20 -3.77 -2.96 -9.01
N TYR A 21 -3.64 -3.89 -9.95
CA TYR A 21 -2.43 -4.66 -10.17
C TYR A 21 -2.04 -4.66 -11.64
N GLU A 22 -0.75 -4.45 -11.89
CA GLU A 22 -0.17 -4.42 -13.24
C GLU A 22 -0.38 -5.74 -14.00
N ARG A 23 -0.33 -6.87 -13.28
CA ARG A 23 -0.37 -8.23 -13.83
C ARG A 23 -1.62 -8.99 -13.37
N PRO A 24 -1.97 -10.11 -14.05
CA PRO A 24 -3.04 -10.99 -13.59
C PRO A 24 -2.76 -11.56 -12.20
N ASN A 25 -3.79 -12.13 -11.57
CA ASN A 25 -3.69 -12.82 -10.28
C ASN A 25 -3.10 -11.96 -9.15
N TYR A 26 -3.37 -10.66 -9.15
CA TYR A 26 -3.00 -9.73 -8.08
C TYR A 26 -1.48 -9.62 -7.86
N SER A 27 -0.75 -9.51 -8.98
CA SER A 27 0.71 -9.49 -8.98
C SER A 27 1.26 -8.28 -9.76
N GLY A 28 2.57 -8.06 -9.67
CA GLY A 28 3.21 -6.87 -10.26
C GLY A 28 3.04 -5.63 -9.38
N TYR A 29 3.15 -4.45 -9.99
CA TYR A 29 2.95 -3.19 -9.27
C TYR A 29 1.52 -3.04 -8.77
N GLN A 30 1.39 -2.52 -7.54
CA GLN A 30 0.11 -2.22 -6.90
C GLN A 30 -0.15 -0.72 -6.97
N TYR A 31 -1.42 -0.33 -7.11
CA TYR A 31 -1.86 1.06 -7.05
C TYR A 31 -3.10 1.14 -6.16
N VAL A 32 -3.03 1.95 -5.10
CA VAL A 32 -4.14 2.11 -4.15
C VAL A 32 -4.93 3.36 -4.51
N LEU A 33 -6.17 3.17 -4.91
CA LEU A 33 -7.08 4.24 -5.30
C LEU A 33 -8.24 4.33 -4.29
N THR A 34 -8.57 5.56 -3.95
CA THR A 34 -9.72 5.96 -3.14
C THR A 34 -10.73 6.69 -4.03
N ARG A 35 -11.84 7.16 -3.46
CA ARG A 35 -12.82 7.97 -4.20
C ARG A 35 -12.14 9.12 -4.95
N GLY A 36 -12.41 9.23 -6.25
CA GLY A 36 -11.81 10.28 -7.08
C GLY A 36 -11.86 10.00 -8.58
N GLU A 37 -11.49 11.01 -9.35
CA GLU A 37 -11.29 10.94 -10.79
C GLU A 37 -9.80 10.96 -11.10
N TYR A 38 -9.36 9.99 -11.87
CA TYR A 38 -7.97 9.82 -12.28
C TYR A 38 -7.93 9.82 -13.81
N PRO A 39 -7.73 10.99 -14.44
CA PRO A 39 -7.87 11.14 -15.88
C PRO A 39 -6.72 10.49 -16.67
N GLU A 40 -5.57 10.27 -16.04
CA GLU A 40 -4.36 9.67 -16.64
C GLU A 40 -3.66 8.75 -15.64
N TYR A 41 -2.86 7.79 -16.12
CA TYR A 41 -2.24 6.80 -15.24
C TYR A 41 -1.26 7.38 -14.22
N GLN A 42 -0.67 8.52 -14.52
CA GLN A 42 0.20 9.28 -13.63
C GLN A 42 -0.55 9.75 -12.37
N HIS A 43 -1.87 9.96 -12.45
CA HIS A 43 -2.67 10.40 -11.31
C HIS A 43 -2.85 9.33 -10.24
N TRP A 44 -2.71 8.03 -10.59
CA TRP A 44 -2.60 6.95 -9.60
C TRP A 44 -1.15 6.46 -9.40
N MET A 45 -0.17 7.25 -9.86
CA MET A 45 1.26 6.92 -9.83
C MET A 45 1.61 5.66 -10.63
N GLY A 46 0.87 5.40 -11.71
CA GLY A 46 1.14 4.33 -12.66
C GLY A 46 2.52 4.49 -13.32
N TYR A 47 3.26 3.39 -13.44
CA TYR A 47 4.48 3.36 -14.26
C TYR A 47 4.15 3.15 -15.75
N ASN A 48 2.96 2.60 -16.02
CA ASN A 48 2.38 2.36 -17.33
C ASN A 48 0.85 2.25 -17.18
N ASP A 49 0.17 2.00 -18.30
CA ASP A 49 -1.29 1.87 -18.39
C ASP A 49 -1.79 0.41 -18.28
N SER A 50 -0.93 -0.55 -17.95
CA SER A 50 -1.33 -1.97 -17.81
C SER A 50 -1.98 -2.20 -16.46
N ILE A 51 -3.30 -2.42 -16.45
CA ILE A 51 -4.05 -2.91 -15.29
C ILE A 51 -4.71 -4.23 -15.68
N ARG A 52 -4.38 -5.32 -14.98
CA ARG A 52 -4.82 -6.68 -15.36
C ARG A 52 -5.55 -7.45 -14.27
N SER A 53 -5.57 -6.94 -13.05
CA SER A 53 -6.45 -7.42 -11.99
C SER A 53 -6.69 -6.32 -10.95
N CYS A 54 -7.79 -6.41 -10.21
CA CYS A 54 -8.12 -5.45 -9.15
C CYS A 54 -8.86 -6.14 -8.00
N ARG A 55 -8.76 -5.57 -6.80
CA ARG A 55 -9.52 -5.98 -5.61
C ARG A 55 -10.16 -4.75 -4.99
N THR A 56 -11.35 -4.93 -4.45
CA THR A 56 -11.99 -3.95 -3.58
C THR A 56 -11.98 -4.46 -2.15
N PHE A 57 -11.88 -3.53 -1.21
CA PHE A 57 -11.93 -3.81 0.21
C PHE A 57 -12.99 -2.94 0.85
N ASN A 58 -13.99 -3.57 1.45
CA ASN A 58 -15.01 -2.89 2.23
C ASN A 58 -14.40 -2.54 3.58
N TYR A 59 -14.20 -1.25 3.83
CA TYR A 59 -13.84 -0.75 5.15
C TYR A 59 -14.96 0.11 5.71
N THR A 60 -15.24 -0.06 6.99
CA THR A 60 -16.14 0.83 7.71
C THR A 60 -15.35 2.09 8.07
N SER A 61 -15.71 3.22 7.46
CA SER A 61 -15.10 4.51 7.75
C SER A 61 -15.24 4.85 9.25
N GLY A 62 -14.26 5.61 9.78
CA GLY A 62 -14.30 6.10 11.17
C GLY A 62 -13.67 5.20 12.23
N GLY A 63 -13.11 4.03 11.86
CA GLY A 63 -12.31 3.20 12.76
C GLY A 63 -10.90 3.79 13.04
N PRO A 64 -10.25 3.38 14.14
CA PRO A 64 -8.88 3.78 14.44
C PRO A 64 -7.88 3.22 13.42
N TYR A 65 -6.66 3.77 13.42
CA TYR A 65 -5.54 3.31 12.61
C TYR A 65 -4.37 3.01 13.52
N ARG A 66 -3.79 1.82 13.36
CA ARG A 66 -2.65 1.42 14.17
C ARG A 66 -1.82 0.36 13.47
N MET A 67 -0.53 0.63 13.33
CA MET A 67 0.44 -0.28 12.71
C MET A 67 1.73 -0.32 13.52
N ARG A 68 2.30 -1.51 13.68
CA ARG A 68 3.64 -1.72 14.26
C ARG A 68 4.61 -2.15 13.18
N ILE A 69 5.78 -1.53 13.15
CA ILE A 69 6.87 -1.88 12.22
C ILE A 69 8.08 -2.39 13.01
N TYR A 70 8.83 -3.31 12.42
CA TYR A 70 9.92 -4.01 13.09
C TYR A 70 11.20 -4.03 12.25
N GLU A 71 12.32 -3.92 12.94
CA GLU A 71 13.67 -3.92 12.35
C GLU A 71 14.11 -5.29 11.84
N ARG A 72 13.50 -6.39 12.28
CA ARG A 72 13.84 -7.74 11.86
C ARG A 72 12.59 -8.53 11.43
N PRO A 73 12.76 -9.64 10.68
CA PRO A 73 11.67 -10.57 10.40
C PRO A 73 11.04 -11.13 11.68
N GLU A 74 9.86 -11.74 11.55
CA GLU A 74 9.19 -12.45 12.67
C GLU A 74 8.95 -11.57 13.90
N PHE A 75 8.66 -10.28 13.69
CA PHE A 75 8.38 -9.29 14.73
C PHE A 75 9.51 -9.09 15.75
N GLN A 76 10.75 -9.31 15.32
CA GLN A 76 11.94 -9.19 16.16
C GLN A 76 12.61 -7.81 16.04
N GLY A 77 13.54 -7.55 16.97
CA GLY A 77 14.34 -6.33 16.99
C GLY A 77 13.55 -5.12 17.48
N ARG A 78 14.03 -3.92 17.14
CA ARG A 78 13.36 -2.68 17.54
C ARG A 78 12.00 -2.56 16.85
N MET A 79 11.01 -2.11 17.62
CA MET A 79 9.63 -1.91 17.20
C MET A 79 9.22 -0.45 17.40
N MET A 80 8.39 0.07 16.49
CA MET A 80 7.70 1.34 16.67
C MET A 80 6.24 1.22 16.21
N GLU A 81 5.33 1.81 16.98
CA GLU A 81 3.90 1.87 16.69
C GLU A 81 3.54 3.23 16.10
N PHE A 82 2.66 3.23 15.10
CA PHE A 82 2.19 4.41 14.38
C PHE A 82 0.67 4.44 14.30
N THR A 83 0.10 5.61 14.57
CA THR A 83 -1.34 5.93 14.42
C THR A 83 -1.60 6.96 13.31
N ASP A 84 -0.53 7.55 12.78
CA ASP A 84 -0.55 8.62 11.80
C ASP A 84 0.37 8.31 10.63
N ASP A 85 0.24 9.12 9.59
CA ASP A 85 1.05 9.00 8.38
C ASP A 85 2.53 9.29 8.70
N CYS A 86 3.43 8.67 7.96
CA CYS A 86 4.87 8.83 8.09
C CYS A 86 5.48 9.17 6.74
N GLU A 87 5.88 10.44 6.55
CA GLU A 87 6.52 10.91 5.33
C GLU A 87 7.95 10.38 5.16
N SER A 88 8.63 10.01 6.24
CA SER A 88 10.01 9.52 6.20
C SER A 88 10.31 8.52 7.31
N VAL A 89 10.30 7.24 6.96
CA VAL A 89 10.67 6.14 7.86
C VAL A 89 12.10 6.30 8.37
N GLN A 90 13.03 6.79 7.54
CA GLN A 90 14.40 7.06 7.99
C GLN A 90 14.45 8.08 9.13
N LYS A 91 13.62 9.13 9.09
CA LYS A 91 13.63 10.17 10.14
C LYS A 91 12.94 9.67 11.40
N SER A 92 11.77 9.04 11.27
CA SER A 92 10.96 8.59 12.42
C SER A 92 11.52 7.31 13.06
N PHE A 93 11.82 6.31 12.23
CA PHE A 93 12.30 5.01 12.66
C PHE A 93 13.84 4.90 12.63
N GLN A 94 14.61 5.90 12.20
CA GLN A 94 16.09 5.86 12.17
C GLN A 94 16.67 4.67 11.37
N ASN A 95 15.86 4.06 10.51
CA ASN A 95 16.23 2.95 9.63
C ASN A 95 15.37 3.08 8.35
N ARG A 96 15.90 2.66 7.20
CA ARG A 96 15.16 2.66 5.92
C ARG A 96 14.47 1.32 5.64
N ASN A 97 14.75 0.31 6.45
CA ASN A 97 14.31 -1.05 6.21
C ASN A 97 13.27 -1.47 7.25
N ILE A 98 12.11 -1.92 6.76
CA ILE A 98 11.07 -2.56 7.55
C ILE A 98 11.04 -4.02 7.13
N TYR A 99 11.36 -4.92 8.05
CA TYR A 99 11.46 -6.34 7.74
C TYR A 99 10.19 -7.11 8.07
N SER A 100 9.43 -6.69 9.08
CA SER A 100 8.12 -7.23 9.40
C SER A 100 7.22 -6.13 9.95
N CYS A 101 5.90 -6.31 9.86
CA CYS A 101 4.92 -5.38 10.42
C CYS A 101 3.63 -6.09 10.84
N ASN A 102 2.93 -5.48 11.79
CA ASN A 102 1.60 -5.92 12.21
C ASN A 102 0.64 -4.74 12.07
N VAL A 103 -0.31 -4.87 11.13
CA VAL A 103 -1.39 -3.90 10.98
C VAL A 103 -2.49 -4.32 11.95
N LEU A 104 -2.63 -3.57 13.03
CA LEU A 104 -3.63 -3.84 14.05
C LEU A 104 -4.99 -3.31 13.59
N GLU A 105 -5.01 -2.10 13.05
CA GLU A 105 -6.23 -1.38 12.71
C GLU A 105 -6.02 -0.49 11.47
N GLY A 106 -7.10 -0.31 10.71
CA GLY A 106 -7.08 0.48 9.48
C GLY A 106 -6.41 -0.21 8.28
N TYR A 107 -6.55 0.42 7.13
CA TYR A 107 -5.79 0.08 5.92
C TYR A 107 -4.67 1.08 5.72
N TRP A 108 -3.53 0.58 5.25
CA TRP A 108 -2.31 1.36 5.08
C TRP A 108 -1.72 1.13 3.69
N THR A 109 -1.06 2.16 3.16
CA THR A 109 -0.20 2.04 1.99
C THR A 109 1.23 2.32 2.40
N MET A 110 2.13 1.36 2.19
CA MET A 110 3.58 1.59 2.27
C MET A 110 4.14 1.99 0.92
N PHE A 111 5.17 2.82 0.92
CA PHE A 111 5.85 3.33 -0.26
C PHE A 111 7.35 3.07 -0.18
N GLU A 112 7.95 2.73 -1.31
CA GLU A 112 9.39 2.48 -1.42
C GLU A 112 10.23 3.72 -1.08
N HIS A 113 9.75 4.92 -1.42
CA HIS A 113 10.46 6.18 -1.21
C HIS A 113 9.76 7.07 -0.16
N PRO A 114 10.48 8.05 0.41
CA PRO A 114 9.88 9.08 1.26
C PRO A 114 8.80 9.88 0.51
N ASN A 115 7.97 10.61 1.25
CA ASN A 115 6.93 11.50 0.73
C ASN A 115 5.91 10.80 -0.20
N TYR A 116 5.59 9.55 0.11
CA TYR A 116 4.55 8.75 -0.56
C TYR A 116 4.84 8.49 -2.05
N GLN A 117 6.10 8.18 -2.38
CA GLN A 117 6.57 7.98 -3.76
C GLN A 117 7.11 6.57 -4.01
N GLY A 118 7.20 6.21 -5.30
CA GLY A 118 7.73 4.92 -5.74
C GLY A 118 6.67 3.82 -5.70
N ARG A 119 7.12 2.56 -5.60
CA ARG A 119 6.22 1.40 -5.55
C ARG A 119 5.34 1.45 -4.31
N GLN A 120 4.06 1.13 -4.49
CA GLN A 120 3.06 1.08 -3.42
C GLN A 120 2.82 -0.37 -2.99
N PHE A 121 2.53 -0.56 -1.71
CA PHE A 121 2.14 -1.85 -1.13
C PHE A 121 0.92 -1.63 -0.25
N PHE A 122 -0.17 -2.33 -0.54
CA PHE A 122 -1.38 -2.26 0.27
C PHE A 122 -1.31 -3.24 1.45
N LEU A 123 -1.63 -2.76 2.65
CA LEU A 123 -1.69 -3.58 3.85
C LEU A 123 -3.07 -3.45 4.51
N ARG A 124 -3.72 -4.59 4.69
CA ARG A 124 -4.91 -4.77 5.53
C ARG A 124 -4.52 -5.25 6.94
N PRO A 125 -5.42 -5.21 7.94
CA PRO A 125 -5.17 -5.79 9.24
C PRO A 125 -4.68 -7.22 9.15
N GLY A 126 -3.62 -7.51 9.90
CA GLY A 126 -2.94 -8.79 9.86
C GLY A 126 -1.45 -8.70 10.15
N GLU A 127 -0.87 -9.88 10.26
CA GLU A 127 0.53 -10.13 10.56
C GLU A 127 1.33 -10.35 9.28
N TYR A 128 2.38 -9.56 9.09
CA TYR A 128 3.31 -9.68 7.97
C TYR A 128 4.72 -9.94 8.51
N ARG A 129 5.13 -11.20 8.51
CA ARG A 129 6.36 -11.68 9.15
C ARG A 129 7.62 -11.35 8.36
N LYS A 130 7.48 -11.06 7.07
CA LYS A 130 8.57 -10.64 6.17
C LYS A 130 8.07 -9.69 5.09
N PHE A 131 8.98 -8.90 4.49
CA PHE A 131 8.60 -7.92 3.46
C PHE A 131 7.95 -8.49 2.20
N SER A 132 8.20 -9.77 1.88
CA SER A 132 7.53 -10.41 0.76
C SER A 132 6.05 -10.72 1.04
N ASP A 133 5.59 -10.69 2.30
CA ASP A 133 4.18 -10.93 2.63
C ASP A 133 3.26 -9.79 2.14
N TRP A 134 3.77 -8.56 2.00
CA TRP A 134 3.05 -7.43 1.37
C TRP A 134 3.42 -7.22 -0.11
N GLY A 135 4.20 -8.13 -0.69
CA GLY A 135 4.57 -8.11 -2.10
C GLY A 135 5.81 -7.27 -2.44
N ALA A 136 6.59 -6.81 -1.46
CA ALA A 136 7.86 -6.14 -1.72
C ALA A 136 8.98 -7.13 -2.07
N THR A 137 9.92 -6.68 -2.91
CA THR A 137 11.11 -7.47 -3.28
C THR A 137 12.30 -7.24 -2.35
N CYS A 138 12.26 -6.18 -1.55
CA CYS A 138 13.27 -5.86 -0.53
C CYS A 138 12.60 -5.13 0.65
N ALA A 139 13.35 -4.96 1.74
CA ALA A 139 12.86 -4.34 2.98
C ALA A 139 12.77 -2.81 2.92
N ASN A 140 13.22 -2.16 1.84
CA ASN A 140 13.24 -0.70 1.75
C ASN A 140 11.81 -0.15 1.83
N THR A 141 11.55 0.68 2.83
CA THR A 141 10.28 1.40 2.97
C THR A 141 10.59 2.84 3.37
N GLY A 142 10.22 3.78 2.51
CA GLY A 142 10.55 5.19 2.69
C GLY A 142 9.45 5.98 3.41
N SER A 143 8.19 5.62 3.22
CA SER A 143 7.03 6.27 3.85
C SER A 143 5.81 5.35 3.91
N PHE A 144 4.81 5.72 4.68
CA PHE A 144 3.49 5.06 4.68
C PHE A 144 2.39 6.01 5.11
N ARG A 145 1.16 5.74 4.67
CA ARG A 145 -0.03 6.53 5.05
C ARG A 145 -1.26 5.68 5.26
N LYS A 146 -2.20 6.21 6.02
CA LYS A 146 -3.56 5.68 6.21
C LYS A 146 -4.35 5.77 4.90
N VAL A 147 -5.22 4.80 4.65
CA VAL A 147 -6.20 4.87 3.56
C VAL A 147 -7.52 5.37 4.14
N THR A 148 -7.84 6.65 3.97
CA THR A 148 -8.95 7.31 4.68
C THR A 148 -10.22 7.54 3.87
N ASP A 149 -10.10 7.67 2.54
CA ASP A 149 -11.19 8.11 1.67
C ASP A 149 -11.92 6.93 1.01
N PHE A 150 -12.87 6.35 1.73
CA PHE A 150 -13.77 5.31 1.23
C PHE A 150 -15.04 5.90 0.62
#